data_AF-A0A8C5SB33-F1
#
_entry.id   AF-A0A8C5SB33-F1
#
_cell.length_a   1.000
_cell.length_b   1.000
_cell.length_c   1.000
_cell.angle_alpha   90.00
_cell.angle_beta   90.00
_cell.angle_gamma   90.00
#
_symmetry.space_group_name_H-M   'P 1'
#
loop_
_entity.id
_entity.type
_entity.pdbx_description
1 polymer ?
#
loop_
_entity_poly.entity_id
_entity_poly.type
_entity_poly.pdbx_seq_one_letter_code
_entity_poly.pdbx_strand_id
1 'polypeptide(L)'
;RAFKERMHYRSETIAQLTDIATLDRPESDGQITIFTDKTGVIKAARLLLSSVTKVLVLADIIIIKQIIASRNKVLMTMEQLEKVSSFQEFVQMFSQFGNEMVEFAHLTGERQNDLKDEKKKAKMAAARSILEKCTMMLLTASKTCLRHPDCESARVNKGAVFHRMRIALEQVIEIVADTRPNGENESGPMSIYTGIKEFKNKVEGLRENLYLLPKENLIALLRLVLELTEDFTDSAYTSHETRGRILELSKQAKMELEQLVSAWINAQNQKKRDVTEDLEISILKTCQCMNELQRELQIAAISVAADLIKFHSDHLILKALKASGAEGNIEAIAEHSYKLSEQKDQLIEMCHLLRHVSGTEPLEITCLHAEDTFHVTGPQIISAAETLTLHPSSKIAKENLDVFCEAWESQLNDMSLLLREISDVLEGRRGEKRAYLSLPKPGKHNANLKALKPARLDNEEQTKFGKSGLELHKLTTRVDSEMEKWEDPENEIIRYGQGLSSMAYSMYLFTSTKVQINNNLLYILIFGCPFIHFGAFSIILVLGLNLCISMGSFISHFLTFLSKAGEGEDPYMYYCTKY
;
A
#
# COMPACT_ATOMS: atom_id res chain seq x y z
N ARG A 1 10.56 -13.02 28.28
CA ARG A 1 11.97 -12.74 28.64
C ARG A 1 12.63 -11.90 27.54
N ALA A 2 12.68 -12.39 26.29
CA ALA A 2 13.20 -11.68 25.12
C ALA A 2 12.59 -10.27 24.87
N PHE A 3 11.29 -10.08 25.08
CA PHE A 3 10.64 -8.76 25.00
C PHE A 3 11.20 -7.76 26.04
N LYS A 4 11.50 -8.24 27.25
CA LYS A 4 12.02 -7.41 28.35
C LYS A 4 13.47 -7.00 28.08
N GLU A 5 14.26 -7.91 27.49
CA GLU A 5 15.66 -7.68 27.11
C GLU A 5 15.80 -6.70 25.93
N ARG A 6 14.99 -6.82 24.87
CA ARG A 6 15.00 -5.84 23.75
C ARG A 6 14.52 -4.45 24.16
N MET A 7 13.58 -4.37 25.09
CA MET A 7 13.08 -3.09 25.58
C MET A 7 14.09 -2.41 26.51
N HIS A 8 14.85 -3.19 27.30
CA HIS A 8 16.00 -2.67 28.03
C HIS A 8 17.04 -2.11 27.06
N TYR A 9 17.36 -2.85 26.00
CA TYR A 9 18.30 -2.42 24.96
C TYR A 9 17.87 -1.14 24.24
N ARG A 10 16.60 -1.00 23.81
CA ARG A 10 16.11 0.26 23.19
C ARG A 10 16.15 1.44 24.17
N SER A 11 15.87 1.19 25.45
CA SER A 11 15.97 2.22 26.47
C SER A 11 17.43 2.62 26.77
N GLU A 12 18.37 1.67 26.69
CA GLU A 12 19.81 1.90 26.80
C GLU A 12 20.37 2.62 25.57
N THR A 13 19.95 2.26 24.34
CA THR A 13 20.39 2.94 23.11
C THR A 13 19.94 4.41 23.09
N ILE A 14 18.72 4.70 23.56
CA ILE A 14 18.24 6.09 23.71
C ILE A 14 19.00 6.82 24.83
N ALA A 15 19.33 6.13 25.93
CA ALA A 15 20.19 6.69 26.97
C ALA A 15 21.60 7.00 26.44
N GLN A 16 22.16 6.15 25.58
CA GLN A 16 23.46 6.36 24.92
C GLN A 16 23.43 7.50 23.89
N LEU A 17 22.36 7.63 23.11
CA LEU A 17 22.16 8.77 22.17
C LEU A 17 21.93 10.10 22.90
N THR A 18 21.67 10.06 24.21
CA THR A 18 21.47 11.24 25.06
C THR A 18 22.52 11.35 26.17
N ASP A 19 23.60 10.55 26.09
CA ASP A 19 24.63 10.50 27.12
C ASP A 19 25.55 11.73 27.02
N ILE A 20 25.71 12.41 28.14
CA ILE A 20 26.36 13.73 28.27
C ILE A 20 27.82 13.60 28.75
N ALA A 21 28.32 12.38 28.91
CA ALA A 21 29.63 12.12 29.52
C ALA A 21 30.87 12.61 28.71
N THR A 22 30.71 13.14 27.48
CA THR A 22 31.84 13.56 26.63
C THR A 22 32.15 15.06 26.62
N LEU A 23 31.46 15.89 27.41
CA LEU A 23 31.66 17.35 27.41
C LEU A 23 31.81 17.92 28.83
N ASP A 24 32.81 17.45 29.59
CA ASP A 24 33.28 18.16 30.79
C ASP A 24 34.66 18.80 30.52
N ARG A 25 34.66 20.11 30.29
CA ARG A 25 35.81 20.99 30.56
C ARG A 25 35.27 22.28 31.19
N PRO A 26 35.75 22.69 32.38
CA PRO A 26 35.24 23.88 33.05
C PRO A 26 36.08 25.10 32.66
N GLU A 27 35.45 26.17 32.21
CA GLU A 27 36.05 27.51 32.27
C GLU A 27 35.07 28.52 32.86
N SER A 28 35.65 29.43 33.63
CA SER A 28 35.04 30.22 34.69
C SER A 28 34.54 31.59 34.25
N ASP A 29 33.45 31.99 34.90
CA ASP A 29 33.10 33.32 35.42
C ASP A 29 32.74 34.49 34.48
N GLY A 30 31.60 35.11 34.79
CA GLY A 30 31.37 36.55 34.65
C GLY A 30 30.86 37.12 33.32
N GLN A 31 29.56 36.97 33.01
CA GLN A 31 28.65 38.07 32.59
C GLN A 31 27.28 37.53 32.17
N ILE A 32 26.24 37.89 32.92
CA ILE A 32 24.83 37.64 32.56
C ILE A 32 24.46 38.57 31.40
N THR A 33 24.68 38.12 30.18
CA THR A 33 24.00 38.65 28.99
C THR A 33 22.83 37.72 28.68
N ILE A 34 21.68 38.27 28.29
CA ILE A 34 20.40 37.56 28.09
C ILE A 34 20.46 36.48 26.95
N PHE A 35 21.64 36.26 26.37
CA PHE A 35 21.99 35.19 25.42
C PHE A 35 22.82 34.03 26.02
N THR A 36 23.07 34.00 27.34
CA THR A 36 24.04 33.08 27.98
C THR A 36 23.58 31.67 28.32
N ASP A 37 22.34 31.27 28.01
CA ASP A 37 21.92 29.88 28.25
C ASP A 37 21.28 29.19 27.05
N LYS A 38 21.63 29.57 25.82
CA LYS A 38 21.20 28.79 24.64
C LYS A 38 21.62 27.32 24.78
N THR A 39 22.82 27.08 25.30
CA THR A 39 23.35 25.72 25.53
C THR A 39 22.62 25.00 26.66
N GLY A 40 22.34 25.64 27.80
CA GLY A 40 21.55 25.01 28.88
C GLY A 40 20.07 24.85 28.53
N VAL A 41 19.48 25.76 27.76
CA VAL A 41 18.13 25.61 27.18
C VAL A 41 18.10 24.43 26.21
N ILE A 42 19.09 24.27 25.33
CA ILE A 42 19.21 23.09 24.44
C ILE A 42 19.37 21.81 25.28
N LYS A 43 20.19 21.82 26.32
CA LYS A 43 20.39 20.68 27.23
C LYS A 43 19.10 20.31 27.96
N ALA A 44 18.39 21.30 28.51
CA ALA A 44 17.10 21.12 29.16
C ALA A 44 16.03 20.61 28.19
N ALA A 45 15.98 21.13 26.96
CA ALA A 45 15.07 20.67 25.92
C ALA A 45 15.36 19.22 25.50
N ARG A 46 16.63 18.81 25.38
CA ARG A 46 17.02 17.42 25.10
C ARG A 46 16.64 16.48 26.25
N LEU A 47 16.85 16.89 27.51
CA LEU A 47 16.44 16.12 28.68
C LEU A 47 14.91 15.97 28.76
N LEU A 48 14.18 17.04 28.46
CA LEU A 48 12.72 17.02 28.40
C LEU A 48 12.25 16.07 27.29
N LEU A 49 12.81 16.17 26.08
CA LEU A 49 12.48 15.30 24.96
C LEU A 49 12.72 13.82 25.33
N SER A 50 13.90 13.50 25.87
CA SER A 50 14.23 12.15 26.33
C SER A 50 13.23 11.63 27.38
N SER A 51 12.88 12.47 28.35
CA SER A 51 11.92 12.10 29.41
C SER A 51 10.51 11.89 28.86
N VAL A 52 10.04 12.79 27.99
CA VAL A 52 8.72 12.67 27.33
C VAL A 52 8.67 11.44 26.43
N THR A 53 9.72 11.15 25.66
CA THR A 53 9.80 9.93 24.85
C THR A 53 9.72 8.68 25.71
N LYS A 54 10.42 8.62 26.85
CA LYS A 54 10.33 7.48 27.79
C LYS A 54 8.90 7.29 28.30
N VAL A 55 8.20 8.36 28.66
CA VAL A 55 6.80 8.30 29.09
C VAL A 55 5.89 7.80 27.96
N LEU A 56 6.05 8.32 26.74
CA LEU A 56 5.26 7.88 25.58
C LEU A 56 5.49 6.41 25.23
N VAL A 57 6.73 5.92 25.31
CA VAL A 57 7.05 4.50 25.10
C VAL A 57 6.43 3.62 26.19
N LEU A 58 6.45 4.06 27.45
CA LEU A 58 5.78 3.33 28.53
C LEU A 58 4.26 3.30 28.35
N ALA A 59 3.66 4.41 27.91
CA ALA A 59 2.23 4.46 27.58
C ALA A 59 1.89 3.48 26.44
N ASP A 60 2.70 3.44 25.37
CA ASP A 60 2.55 2.50 24.26
C ASP A 60 2.57 1.03 24.73
N ILE A 61 3.50 0.70 25.63
CA ILE A 61 3.61 -0.64 26.22
C ILE A 61 2.34 -1.01 27.01
N ILE A 62 1.75 -0.05 27.73
CA ILE A 62 0.51 -0.29 28.48
C ILE A 62 -0.64 -0.58 27.52
N ILE A 63 -0.76 0.16 26.42
CA ILE A 63 -1.78 -0.06 25.39
C ILE A 63 -1.63 -1.46 24.78
N ILE A 64 -0.41 -1.88 24.42
CA ILE A 64 -0.17 -3.25 23.89
C ILE A 64 -0.61 -4.31 24.92
N LYS A 65 -0.29 -4.12 26.20
CA LYS A 65 -0.72 -5.05 27.26
C LYS A 65 -2.24 -5.08 27.43
N GLN A 66 -2.92 -3.95 27.29
CA GLN A 66 -4.38 -3.88 27.33
C GLN A 66 -5.00 -4.66 26.17
N ILE A 67 -4.47 -4.54 24.95
CA ILE A 67 -4.91 -5.31 23.78
C ILE A 67 -4.74 -6.82 24.03
N ILE A 68 -3.57 -7.25 24.53
CA ILE A 68 -3.31 -8.66 24.85
C ILE A 68 -4.27 -9.16 25.93
N ALA A 69 -4.52 -8.37 26.98
CA ALA A 69 -5.44 -8.73 28.04
C ALA A 69 -6.89 -8.86 27.52
N SER A 70 -7.34 -7.91 26.71
CA SER A 70 -8.67 -7.93 26.07
C SER A 70 -8.82 -9.15 25.14
N ARG A 71 -7.82 -9.47 24.31
CA ARG A 71 -7.80 -10.69 23.48
C ARG A 71 -7.95 -11.96 24.33
N ASN A 72 -7.32 -12.04 25.50
CA ASN A 72 -7.44 -13.20 26.37
C ASN A 72 -8.84 -13.34 26.96
N LYS A 73 -9.51 -12.23 27.32
CA LYS A 73 -10.92 -12.27 27.75
C LYS A 73 -11.84 -12.77 26.62
N VAL A 74 -11.62 -12.29 25.40
CA VAL A 74 -12.35 -12.79 24.21
C VAL A 74 -12.16 -14.29 24.04
N LEU A 75 -10.93 -14.81 24.11
CA LEU A 75 -10.71 -16.25 24.01
C LEU A 75 -11.38 -17.04 25.12
N MET A 76 -11.30 -16.56 26.37
CA MET A 76 -11.96 -17.25 27.49
C MET A 76 -13.47 -17.35 27.29
N THR A 77 -14.11 -16.27 26.83
CA THR A 77 -15.55 -16.28 26.55
C THR A 77 -15.89 -17.14 25.33
N MET A 78 -15.03 -17.19 24.30
CA MET A 78 -15.18 -18.12 23.17
C MET A 78 -15.10 -19.59 23.60
N GLU A 79 -14.15 -19.96 24.47
CA GLU A 79 -14.03 -21.34 24.98
C GLU A 79 -15.24 -21.78 25.79
N GLN A 80 -15.85 -20.84 26.54
CA GLN A 80 -17.10 -21.10 27.24
C GLN A 80 -18.26 -21.25 26.26
N LEU A 81 -18.37 -20.34 25.28
CA LEU A 81 -19.41 -20.36 24.25
C LEU A 81 -19.39 -21.65 23.41
N GLU A 82 -18.22 -22.21 23.16
CA GLU A 82 -18.04 -23.46 22.42
C GLU A 82 -18.72 -24.66 23.12
N LYS A 83 -18.71 -24.67 24.47
CA LYS A 83 -19.20 -25.73 25.36
C LYS A 83 -20.68 -25.62 25.76
N VAL A 84 -21.33 -24.51 25.42
CA VAL A 84 -22.73 -24.26 25.78
C VAL A 84 -23.65 -25.36 25.25
N SER A 85 -24.58 -25.80 26.10
CA SER A 85 -25.53 -26.89 25.78
C SER A 85 -26.99 -26.46 25.81
N SER A 86 -27.30 -25.23 26.25
CA SER A 86 -28.67 -24.72 26.33
C SER A 86 -28.82 -23.33 25.71
N PHE A 87 -30.00 -23.00 25.20
CA PHE A 87 -30.26 -21.71 24.59
C PHE A 87 -30.21 -20.54 25.60
N GLN A 88 -30.63 -20.79 26.84
CA GLN A 88 -30.59 -19.77 27.90
C GLN A 88 -29.16 -19.39 28.26
N GLU A 89 -28.30 -20.38 28.49
CA GLU A 89 -26.88 -20.18 28.73
C GLU A 89 -26.21 -19.53 27.52
N PHE A 90 -26.59 -19.93 26.30
CA PHE A 90 -26.07 -19.35 25.06
C PHE A 90 -26.31 -17.85 24.97
N VAL A 91 -27.53 -17.39 25.24
CA VAL A 91 -27.85 -15.95 25.20
C VAL A 91 -26.99 -15.16 26.19
N GLN A 92 -26.79 -15.69 27.40
CA GLN A 92 -25.95 -15.05 28.41
C GLN A 92 -24.48 -15.01 27.98
N MET A 93 -23.92 -16.14 27.58
CA MET A 93 -22.51 -16.25 27.19
C MET A 93 -22.19 -15.48 25.91
N PHE A 94 -23.08 -15.51 24.93
CA PHE A 94 -22.91 -14.75 23.68
C PHE A 94 -22.99 -13.24 23.93
N SER A 95 -23.83 -12.78 24.86
CA SER A 95 -23.86 -11.37 25.27
C SER A 95 -22.55 -10.94 25.94
N GLN A 96 -21.97 -11.79 26.79
CA GLN A 96 -20.67 -11.50 27.42
C GLN A 96 -19.56 -11.46 26.36
N PHE A 97 -19.48 -12.47 25.51
CA PHE A 97 -18.54 -12.51 24.38
C PHE A 97 -18.65 -11.26 23.49
N GLY A 98 -19.87 -10.84 23.16
CA GLY A 98 -20.12 -9.63 22.37
C GLY A 98 -19.56 -8.36 23.02
N ASN A 99 -19.71 -8.20 24.34
CA ASN A 99 -19.14 -7.07 25.07
C ASN A 99 -17.60 -7.06 25.01
N GLU A 100 -16.97 -8.22 25.23
CA GLU A 100 -15.52 -8.35 25.15
C GLU A 100 -15.00 -8.07 23.73
N MET A 101 -15.73 -8.52 22.70
CA MET A 101 -15.42 -8.23 21.30
C MET A 101 -15.51 -6.75 20.95
N VAL A 102 -16.49 -6.01 21.50
CA VAL A 102 -16.61 -4.56 21.30
C VAL A 102 -15.44 -3.81 21.95
N GLU A 103 -15.08 -4.15 23.20
CA GLU A 103 -13.89 -3.59 23.87
C GLU A 103 -12.64 -3.84 23.01
N PHE A 104 -12.45 -5.08 22.53
CA PHE A 104 -11.33 -5.45 21.70
C PHE A 104 -11.32 -4.71 20.35
N ALA A 105 -12.48 -4.55 19.71
CA ALA A 105 -12.62 -3.83 18.45
C ALA A 105 -12.25 -2.35 18.56
N HIS A 106 -12.55 -1.71 19.69
CA HIS A 106 -12.15 -0.33 19.97
C HIS A 106 -10.64 -0.21 20.15
N LEU A 107 -10.04 -1.04 21.01
CA LEU A 107 -8.60 -1.01 21.29
C LEU A 107 -7.76 -1.28 20.03
N THR A 108 -8.17 -2.27 19.23
CA THR A 108 -7.52 -2.57 17.94
C THR A 108 -7.77 -1.49 16.89
N GLY A 109 -8.92 -0.80 16.99
CA GLY A 109 -9.27 0.44 16.30
C GLY A 109 -8.25 1.54 16.46
N GLU A 110 -8.06 1.97 17.70
CA GLU A 110 -7.12 3.03 18.04
C GLU A 110 -5.70 2.63 17.67
N ARG A 111 -5.32 1.38 17.97
CA ARG A 111 -3.99 0.88 17.63
C ARG A 111 -3.71 0.90 16.13
N GLN A 112 -4.68 0.55 15.29
CA GLN A 112 -4.53 0.60 13.83
C GLN A 112 -4.19 2.02 13.34
N ASN A 113 -4.78 3.05 13.95
CA ASN A 113 -4.52 4.44 13.60
C ASN A 113 -3.12 4.91 14.07
N ASP A 114 -2.65 4.37 15.19
CA ASP A 114 -1.34 4.71 15.76
C ASP A 114 -0.17 4.09 15.00
N LEU A 115 -0.37 2.91 14.39
CA LEU A 115 0.64 2.24 13.58
C LEU A 115 1.21 3.18 12.52
N LYS A 116 2.51 3.06 12.22
CA LYS A 116 3.18 3.86 11.17
C LYS A 116 3.44 3.06 9.90
N ASP A 117 3.66 1.77 10.04
CA ASP A 117 3.85 0.85 8.93
C ASP A 117 2.50 0.52 8.26
N GLU A 118 2.36 0.92 6.99
CA GLU A 118 1.16 0.69 6.19
C GLU A 118 0.89 -0.80 5.97
N LYS A 119 1.93 -1.65 5.94
CA LYS A 119 1.79 -3.11 5.86
C LYS A 119 1.10 -3.63 7.12
N LYS A 120 1.56 -3.20 8.30
CA LYS A 120 0.94 -3.56 9.59
C LYS A 120 -0.49 -3.04 9.71
N LYS A 121 -0.77 -1.83 9.20
CA LYS A 121 -2.14 -1.29 9.15
C LYS A 121 -3.08 -2.13 8.30
N ALA A 122 -2.65 -2.50 7.09
CA ALA A 122 -3.45 -3.32 6.19
C ALA A 122 -3.72 -4.71 6.77
N LYS A 123 -2.69 -5.36 7.35
CA LYS A 123 -2.87 -6.64 8.07
C LYS A 123 -3.85 -6.51 9.25
N MET A 124 -3.77 -5.40 10.01
CA MET A 124 -4.70 -5.14 11.12
C MET A 124 -6.13 -4.96 10.62
N ALA A 125 -6.33 -4.21 9.54
CA ALA A 125 -7.64 -4.02 8.93
C ALA A 125 -8.24 -5.35 8.46
N ALA A 126 -7.45 -6.21 7.82
CA ALA A 126 -7.87 -7.54 7.38
C ALA A 126 -8.28 -8.43 8.58
N ALA A 127 -7.44 -8.51 9.63
CA ALA A 127 -7.75 -9.30 10.81
C ALA A 127 -9.04 -8.84 11.51
N ARG A 128 -9.25 -7.51 11.61
CA ARG A 128 -10.47 -6.93 12.18
C ARG A 128 -11.70 -7.20 11.34
N SER A 129 -11.60 -7.11 10.02
CA SER A 129 -12.68 -7.48 9.08
C SER A 129 -13.12 -8.94 9.28
N ILE A 130 -12.17 -9.86 9.47
CA ILE A 130 -12.48 -11.27 9.76
C ILE A 130 -13.28 -11.39 11.06
N LEU A 131 -12.85 -10.73 12.14
CA LEU A 131 -13.50 -10.80 13.44
C LEU A 131 -14.92 -10.23 13.41
N GLU A 132 -15.13 -9.13 12.69
CA GLU A 132 -16.43 -8.51 12.49
C GLU A 132 -17.39 -9.46 11.77
N LYS A 133 -17.00 -9.95 10.59
CA LYS A 133 -17.82 -10.88 9.78
C LYS A 133 -18.12 -12.18 10.55
N CYS A 134 -17.13 -12.74 11.25
CA CYS A 134 -17.30 -13.98 12.01
C CYS A 134 -18.23 -13.86 13.20
N THR A 135 -18.41 -12.67 13.79
CA THR A 135 -19.26 -12.50 14.98
C THR A 135 -20.71 -12.87 14.69
N MET A 136 -21.27 -12.44 13.55
CA MET A 136 -22.63 -12.82 13.14
C MET A 136 -22.72 -14.29 12.72
N MET A 137 -21.72 -14.80 12.00
CA MET A 137 -21.66 -16.21 11.59
C MET A 137 -21.61 -17.14 12.81
N LEU A 138 -20.91 -16.73 13.87
CA LEU A 138 -20.79 -17.49 15.11
C LEU A 138 -22.15 -17.59 15.83
N LEU A 139 -22.93 -16.51 15.82
CA LEU A 139 -24.27 -16.46 16.39
C LEU A 139 -25.17 -17.51 15.74
N THR A 140 -25.27 -17.50 14.41
CA THR A 140 -26.16 -18.41 13.68
C THR A 140 -25.66 -19.84 13.70
N ALA A 141 -24.34 -20.07 13.56
CA ALA A 141 -23.77 -21.42 13.59
C ALA A 141 -23.95 -22.08 14.97
N SER A 142 -23.76 -21.32 16.05
CA SER A 142 -23.98 -21.82 17.41
C SER A 142 -25.44 -22.11 17.70
N LYS A 143 -26.37 -21.23 17.30
CA LYS A 143 -27.82 -21.49 17.39
C LYS A 143 -28.22 -22.75 16.63
N THR A 144 -27.65 -22.95 15.45
CA THR A 144 -27.93 -24.11 14.61
C THR A 144 -27.47 -25.41 15.27
N CYS A 145 -26.26 -25.43 15.84
CA CYS A 145 -25.76 -26.58 16.61
C CYS A 145 -26.61 -26.88 17.85
N LEU A 146 -27.07 -25.85 18.57
CA LEU A 146 -27.94 -26.05 19.74
C LEU A 146 -29.32 -26.59 19.34
N ARG A 147 -29.80 -26.25 18.15
CA ARG A 147 -31.08 -26.75 17.63
C ARG A 147 -30.96 -28.18 17.09
N HIS A 148 -29.83 -28.50 16.47
CA HIS A 148 -29.57 -29.76 15.77
C HIS A 148 -28.22 -30.36 16.22
N PRO A 149 -28.13 -30.87 17.46
CA PRO A 149 -26.85 -31.27 18.08
C PRO A 149 -26.17 -32.47 17.40
N ASP A 150 -26.94 -33.33 16.75
CA ASP A 150 -26.47 -34.52 16.05
C ASP A 150 -26.09 -34.26 14.58
N CYS A 151 -26.27 -33.02 14.11
CA CYS A 151 -25.96 -32.64 12.73
C CYS A 151 -24.46 -32.33 12.58
N GLU A 152 -23.74 -33.21 11.89
CA GLU A 152 -22.29 -33.07 11.71
C GLU A 152 -21.91 -31.81 10.93
N SER A 153 -22.61 -31.51 9.84
CA SER A 153 -22.37 -30.29 9.05
C SER A 153 -22.54 -29.02 9.89
N ALA A 154 -23.55 -28.97 10.77
CA ALA A 154 -23.69 -27.85 11.71
C ALA A 154 -22.46 -27.70 12.63
N ARG A 155 -21.95 -28.80 13.19
CA ARG A 155 -20.79 -28.82 14.09
C ARG A 155 -19.50 -28.40 13.38
N VAL A 156 -19.25 -28.94 12.19
CA VAL A 156 -18.09 -28.58 11.36
C VAL A 156 -18.12 -27.08 11.06
N ASN A 157 -19.28 -26.56 10.67
CA ASN A 157 -19.42 -25.14 10.34
C ASN A 157 -19.16 -24.24 11.55
N LYS A 158 -19.76 -24.55 12.71
CA LYS A 158 -19.48 -23.85 13.99
C LYS A 158 -17.98 -23.89 14.33
N GLY A 159 -17.35 -25.06 14.26
CA GLY A 159 -15.93 -25.23 14.56
C GLY A 159 -15.02 -24.41 13.64
N ALA A 160 -15.35 -24.35 12.34
CA ALA A 160 -14.62 -23.55 11.37
C ALA A 160 -14.67 -22.04 11.68
N VAL A 161 -15.82 -21.51 12.12
CA VAL A 161 -15.93 -20.10 12.55
C VAL A 161 -15.05 -19.82 13.78
N PHE A 162 -15.10 -20.69 14.81
CA PHE A 162 -14.23 -20.54 15.99
C PHE A 162 -12.74 -20.56 15.62
N HIS A 163 -12.34 -21.50 14.76
CA HIS A 163 -10.97 -21.62 14.30
C HIS A 163 -10.50 -20.35 13.58
N ARG A 164 -11.31 -19.83 12.65
CA ARG A 164 -11.02 -18.62 11.89
C ARG A 164 -10.87 -17.40 12.81
N MET A 165 -11.75 -17.25 13.81
CA MET A 165 -11.63 -16.17 14.79
C MET A 165 -10.36 -16.28 15.64
N ARG A 166 -9.97 -17.50 16.06
CA ARG A 166 -8.73 -17.71 16.81
C ARG A 166 -7.49 -17.29 16.01
N ILE A 167 -7.44 -17.60 14.71
CA ILE A 167 -6.36 -17.14 13.82
C ILE A 167 -6.33 -15.62 13.73
N ALA A 168 -7.47 -14.97 13.51
CA ALA A 168 -7.52 -13.50 13.41
C ALA A 168 -7.11 -12.81 14.72
N LEU A 169 -7.50 -13.35 15.88
CA LEU A 169 -7.04 -12.85 17.18
C LEU A 169 -5.52 -12.99 17.34
N GLU A 170 -4.92 -14.08 16.86
CA GLU A 170 -3.46 -14.27 16.90
C GLU A 170 -2.73 -13.29 15.97
N GLN A 171 -3.24 -13.08 14.76
CA GLN A 171 -2.71 -12.09 13.81
C GLN A 171 -2.68 -10.69 14.43
N VAL A 172 -3.73 -10.27 15.16
CA VAL A 172 -3.72 -8.99 15.88
C VAL A 172 -2.56 -8.93 16.87
N ILE A 173 -2.33 -9.99 17.66
CA ILE A 173 -1.24 -10.03 18.64
C ILE A 173 0.12 -9.96 17.96
N GLU A 174 0.31 -10.69 16.87
CA GLU A 174 1.54 -10.65 16.09
C GLU A 174 1.84 -9.22 15.58
N ILE A 175 0.83 -8.50 15.10
CA ILE A 175 0.98 -7.13 14.60
C ILE A 175 1.36 -6.15 15.72
N VAL A 176 0.74 -6.25 16.90
CA VAL A 176 0.95 -5.29 17.99
C VAL A 176 2.17 -5.59 18.87
N ALA A 177 2.54 -6.86 19.01
CA ALA A 177 3.61 -7.29 19.90
C ALA A 177 5.01 -7.26 19.24
N ASP A 178 5.07 -7.13 17.90
CA ASP A 178 6.30 -7.04 17.12
C ASP A 178 7.32 -8.10 17.56
N THR A 179 6.87 -9.36 17.67
CA THR A 179 7.64 -10.48 18.26
C THR A 179 8.90 -10.84 17.47
N ARG A 180 9.15 -10.21 16.32
CA ARG A 180 10.27 -10.55 15.44
C ARG A 180 11.50 -9.67 15.70
N PRO A 181 12.71 -10.24 15.68
CA PRO A 181 13.94 -9.46 15.64
C PRO A 181 13.91 -8.51 14.43
N ASN A 182 14.24 -7.23 14.65
CA ASN A 182 14.61 -6.33 13.56
C ASN A 182 15.58 -7.06 12.61
N GLY A 183 15.22 -7.17 11.32
CA GLY A 183 16.16 -7.51 10.25
C GLY A 183 15.71 -8.58 9.27
N GLU A 184 14.80 -9.48 9.65
CA GLU A 184 14.20 -10.39 8.67
C GLU A 184 13.02 -9.68 8.03
N ASN A 185 13.27 -9.03 6.89
CA ASN A 185 12.21 -8.75 5.95
C ASN A 185 11.43 -10.07 5.78
N GLU A 186 10.16 -10.09 6.18
CA GLU A 186 9.23 -11.08 5.64
C GLU A 186 9.26 -10.88 4.13
N SER A 187 10.16 -11.57 3.45
CA SER A 187 10.01 -11.81 2.04
C SER A 187 8.92 -12.86 1.96
N GLY A 188 7.66 -12.40 2.00
CA GLY A 188 6.60 -13.15 1.36
C GLY A 188 6.99 -13.46 -0.10
N PRO A 189 6.28 -14.39 -0.76
CA PRO A 189 6.51 -14.62 -2.18
C PRO A 189 6.45 -13.28 -2.92
N MET A 190 7.50 -12.99 -3.70
CA MET A 190 7.65 -11.74 -4.43
C MET A 190 6.51 -11.59 -5.44
N SER A 191 5.82 -10.45 -5.44
CA SER A 191 4.85 -10.12 -6.48
C SER A 191 5.56 -9.72 -7.78
N ILE A 192 4.91 -9.90 -8.94
CA ILE A 192 5.50 -9.47 -10.23
C ILE A 192 5.78 -7.97 -10.21
N TYR A 193 4.85 -7.17 -9.68
CA TYR A 193 5.03 -5.72 -9.53
C TYR A 193 6.30 -5.38 -8.75
N THR A 194 6.52 -6.01 -7.59
CA THR A 194 7.70 -5.77 -6.77
C THR A 194 8.97 -6.24 -7.46
N GLY A 195 8.94 -7.41 -8.10
CA GLY A 195 10.08 -7.94 -8.86
C GLY A 195 10.48 -7.06 -10.04
N ILE A 196 9.50 -6.56 -10.81
CA ILE A 196 9.73 -5.62 -11.92
C ILE A 196 10.32 -4.31 -11.39
N LYS A 197 9.79 -3.78 -10.28
CA LYS A 197 10.30 -2.56 -9.66
C LYS A 197 11.74 -2.73 -9.16
N GLU A 198 12.05 -3.83 -8.48
CA GLU A 198 13.41 -4.12 -8.01
C GLU A 198 14.38 -4.30 -9.18
N PHE A 199 13.99 -5.05 -10.20
CA PHE A 199 14.79 -5.24 -11.41
C PHE A 199 15.10 -3.90 -12.09
N LYS A 200 14.09 -3.06 -12.32
CA LYS A 200 14.27 -1.73 -12.90
C LYS A 200 15.19 -0.85 -12.06
N ASN A 201 15.01 -0.80 -10.75
CA ASN A 201 15.89 -0.01 -9.87
C ASN A 201 17.35 -0.45 -9.98
N LYS A 202 17.63 -1.76 -10.08
CA LYS A 202 18.99 -2.27 -10.28
C LYS A 202 19.55 -1.95 -11.67
N VAL A 203 18.72 -2.00 -12.71
CA VAL A 203 19.10 -1.61 -14.09
C VAL A 203 19.41 -0.11 -14.15
N GLU A 204 18.58 0.74 -13.55
CA GLU A 204 18.81 2.19 -13.49
C GLU A 204 20.02 2.56 -12.64
N GLY A 205 20.28 1.80 -11.57
CA GLY A 205 21.46 1.95 -10.71
C GLY A 205 22.79 1.71 -11.42
N LEU A 206 22.80 1.10 -12.61
CA LEU A 206 24.01 1.00 -13.44
C LEU A 206 24.55 2.37 -13.85
N ARG A 207 23.72 3.42 -13.83
CA ARG A 207 24.17 4.80 -14.10
C ARG A 207 25.18 5.31 -13.09
N GLU A 208 25.05 4.88 -11.84
CA GLU A 208 25.86 5.33 -10.71
C GLU A 208 26.90 4.28 -10.32
N ASN A 209 26.60 2.99 -10.52
CA ASN A 209 27.34 1.87 -9.94
C ASN A 209 27.80 0.83 -10.97
N LEU A 210 28.52 1.29 -12.00
CA LEU A 210 28.99 0.49 -13.14
C LEU A 210 29.83 -0.76 -12.78
N TYR A 211 30.49 -0.81 -11.61
CA TYR A 211 31.41 -1.90 -11.22
C TYR A 211 30.95 -2.70 -9.99
N LEU A 212 29.91 -2.28 -9.29
CA LEU A 212 29.53 -2.86 -7.99
C LEU A 212 28.44 -3.93 -8.09
N LEU A 213 27.70 -3.98 -9.20
CA LEU A 213 26.59 -4.93 -9.38
C LEU A 213 27.09 -6.23 -10.05
N PRO A 214 26.80 -7.42 -9.51
CA PRO A 214 26.99 -8.69 -10.21
C PRO A 214 25.96 -8.86 -11.34
N LYS A 215 26.40 -9.26 -12.54
CA LYS A 215 25.54 -9.47 -13.72
C LYS A 215 24.50 -10.57 -13.49
N GLU A 216 24.90 -11.60 -12.76
CA GLU A 216 24.10 -12.77 -12.40
C GLU A 216 22.84 -12.39 -11.62
N ASN A 217 22.88 -11.29 -10.86
CA ASN A 217 21.74 -10.83 -10.07
C ASN A 217 20.60 -10.31 -10.95
N LEU A 218 20.91 -9.58 -12.04
CA LEU A 218 19.88 -9.09 -12.97
C LEU A 218 19.25 -10.26 -13.75
N ILE A 219 20.07 -11.23 -14.16
CA ILE A 219 19.60 -12.44 -14.85
C ILE A 219 18.69 -13.26 -13.93
N ALA A 220 19.09 -13.47 -12.67
CA ALA A 220 18.29 -14.20 -11.70
C ALA A 220 16.95 -13.51 -11.40
N LEU A 221 16.96 -12.19 -11.24
CA LEU A 221 15.73 -11.42 -11.01
C LEU A 221 14.78 -11.44 -12.19
N LEU A 222 15.28 -11.22 -13.42
CA LEU A 222 14.42 -11.30 -14.60
C LEU A 222 13.84 -12.71 -14.73
N ARG A 223 14.66 -13.76 -14.52
CA ARG A 223 14.19 -15.14 -14.57
C ARG A 223 13.06 -15.38 -13.58
N LEU A 224 13.21 -14.94 -12.32
CA LEU A 224 12.16 -15.06 -11.30
C LEU A 224 10.87 -14.34 -11.72
N VAL A 225 10.98 -13.10 -12.23
CA VAL A 225 9.81 -12.35 -12.72
C VAL A 225 9.11 -13.09 -13.84
N LEU A 226 9.86 -13.66 -14.79
CA LEU A 226 9.30 -14.39 -15.92
C LEU A 226 8.69 -15.73 -15.51
N GLU A 227 9.28 -16.45 -14.56
CA GLU A 227 8.68 -17.65 -13.95
C GLU A 227 7.32 -17.32 -13.32
N LEU A 228 7.19 -16.18 -12.62
CA LEU A 228 5.91 -15.74 -12.07
C LEU A 228 4.87 -15.35 -13.14
N THR A 229 5.29 -15.03 -14.37
CA THR A 229 4.31 -14.79 -15.46
C THR A 229 3.60 -16.07 -15.90
N GLU A 230 4.09 -17.25 -15.51
CA GLU A 230 3.45 -18.54 -15.79
C GLU A 230 2.07 -18.62 -15.14
N ASP A 231 1.87 -17.98 -13.97
CA ASP A 231 0.55 -17.85 -13.33
C ASP A 231 -0.50 -17.26 -14.28
N PHE A 232 -0.08 -16.36 -15.17
CA PHE A 232 -0.95 -15.76 -16.18
C PHE A 232 -1.08 -16.62 -17.43
N THR A 233 0.00 -17.22 -17.91
CA THR A 233 -0.05 -18.01 -19.15
C THR A 233 -0.75 -19.35 -18.96
N ASP A 234 -0.68 -19.92 -17.76
CA ASP A 234 -1.30 -21.22 -17.45
C ASP A 234 -2.74 -21.06 -16.97
N SER A 235 -3.15 -19.85 -16.59
CA SER A 235 -4.53 -19.54 -16.25
C SER A 235 -5.48 -19.87 -17.39
N ALA A 236 -6.56 -20.60 -17.07
CA ALA A 236 -7.64 -20.92 -17.99
C ALA A 236 -8.44 -19.66 -18.42
N TYR A 237 -8.33 -18.57 -17.66
CA TYR A 237 -9.07 -17.33 -17.87
C TYR A 237 -8.30 -16.31 -18.72
N THR A 238 -7.01 -16.54 -18.97
CA THR A 238 -6.22 -15.69 -19.87
C THR A 238 -6.51 -16.05 -21.33
N SER A 239 -6.92 -15.05 -22.12
CA SER A 239 -7.21 -15.22 -23.55
C SER A 239 -5.97 -15.68 -24.33
N HIS A 240 -6.17 -16.37 -25.47
CA HIS A 240 -5.06 -16.78 -26.34
C HIS A 240 -4.23 -15.59 -26.85
N GLU A 241 -4.89 -14.48 -27.15
CA GLU A 241 -4.26 -13.24 -27.63
C GLU A 241 -3.38 -12.62 -26.54
N THR A 242 -3.92 -12.45 -25.33
CA THR A 242 -3.19 -11.93 -24.17
C THR A 242 -2.01 -12.83 -23.80
N ARG A 243 -2.22 -14.16 -23.77
CA ARG A 243 -1.15 -15.14 -23.52
C ARG A 243 -0.02 -15.02 -24.53
N GLY A 244 -0.35 -14.94 -25.83
CA GLY A 244 0.65 -14.73 -26.88
C GLY A 244 1.45 -13.44 -26.68
N ARG A 245 0.78 -12.36 -26.27
CA ARG A 245 1.43 -11.07 -26.01
C ARG A 245 2.35 -11.08 -24.79
N ILE A 246 1.95 -11.73 -23.69
CA ILE A 246 2.80 -11.91 -22.50
C ILE A 246 4.07 -12.70 -22.87
N LEU A 247 3.94 -13.78 -23.65
CA LEU A 247 5.07 -14.59 -24.09
C LEU A 247 6.03 -13.82 -25.00
N GLU A 248 5.51 -13.00 -25.92
CA GLU A 248 6.35 -12.17 -26.79
C GLU A 248 7.10 -11.09 -25.98
N LEU A 249 6.42 -10.40 -25.05
CA LEU A 249 7.06 -9.42 -24.17
C LEU A 249 8.10 -10.07 -23.24
N SER A 250 7.84 -11.30 -22.78
CA SER A 250 8.79 -12.07 -21.97
C SER A 250 10.05 -12.43 -22.77
N LYS A 251 9.90 -12.78 -24.05
CA LYS A 251 11.02 -13.01 -24.96
C LYS A 251 11.77 -11.71 -25.25
N GLN A 252 11.07 -10.61 -25.48
CA GLN A 252 11.67 -9.29 -25.67
C GLN A 252 12.50 -8.87 -24.45
N ALA A 253 11.98 -9.07 -23.23
CA ALA A 253 12.69 -8.72 -22.00
C ALA A 253 14.03 -9.47 -21.86
N LYS A 254 14.07 -10.76 -22.26
CA LYS A 254 15.32 -11.53 -22.31
C LYS A 254 16.32 -10.94 -23.30
N MET A 255 15.87 -10.59 -24.51
CA MET A 255 16.72 -9.99 -25.54
C MET A 255 17.26 -8.61 -25.12
N GLU A 256 16.42 -7.77 -24.51
CA GLU A 256 16.86 -6.46 -24.00
C GLU A 256 17.89 -6.59 -22.87
N LEU A 257 17.71 -7.57 -21.97
CA LEU A 257 18.71 -7.85 -20.93
C LEU A 257 20.05 -8.32 -21.53
N GLU A 258 20.04 -9.18 -22.55
CA GLU A 258 21.26 -9.61 -23.23
C GLU A 258 22.01 -8.44 -23.89
N GLN A 259 21.27 -7.52 -24.52
CA GLN A 259 21.83 -6.28 -25.09
C GLN A 259 22.40 -5.37 -24.00
N LEU A 260 21.66 -5.18 -22.90
CA LEU A 260 22.10 -4.40 -21.74
C LEU A 260 23.39 -4.95 -21.15
N VAL A 261 23.46 -6.27 -20.91
CA VAL A 261 24.65 -6.92 -20.36
C VAL A 261 25.83 -6.71 -21.31
N SER A 262 25.64 -6.87 -22.62
CA SER A 262 26.69 -6.67 -23.62
C SER A 262 27.22 -5.24 -23.64
N ALA A 263 26.33 -4.24 -23.67
CA ALA A 263 26.68 -2.83 -23.59
C ALA A 263 27.41 -2.49 -22.29
N TRP A 264 26.98 -3.10 -21.17
CA TRP A 264 27.59 -2.94 -19.87
C TRP A 264 29.01 -3.52 -19.80
N ILE A 265 29.26 -4.72 -20.34
CA ILE A 265 30.61 -5.30 -20.42
C ILE A 265 31.53 -4.37 -21.23
N ASN A 266 31.03 -3.85 -22.35
CA ASN A 266 31.80 -2.95 -23.20
C ASN A 266 32.14 -1.63 -22.49
N ALA A 267 31.20 -1.05 -21.75
CA ALA A 267 31.43 0.16 -20.97
C ALA A 267 32.48 -0.06 -19.86
N GLN A 268 32.43 -1.20 -19.15
CA GLN A 268 33.43 -1.58 -18.15
C GLN A 268 34.84 -1.72 -18.75
N ASN A 269 34.94 -2.38 -19.91
CA ASN A 269 36.22 -2.61 -20.59
C ASN A 269 36.87 -1.32 -21.08
N GLN A 270 36.07 -0.32 -21.45
CA GLN A 270 36.56 0.98 -21.91
C GLN A 270 37.04 1.90 -20.78
N LYS A 271 36.88 1.51 -19.49
CA LYS A 271 37.23 2.32 -18.29
C LYS A 271 36.73 3.77 -18.34
N LYS A 272 35.61 4.01 -19.03
CA LYS A 272 34.98 5.34 -19.07
C LYS A 272 34.37 5.63 -17.69
N ARG A 273 34.53 6.88 -17.23
CA ARG A 273 33.92 7.35 -15.98
C ARG A 273 32.42 7.59 -16.12
N ASP A 274 31.96 7.94 -17.32
CA ASP A 274 30.56 8.24 -17.62
C ASP A 274 29.88 7.10 -18.39
N VAL A 275 28.56 6.98 -18.23
CA VAL A 275 27.69 6.04 -18.94
C VAL A 275 27.81 6.28 -20.45
N THR A 276 28.07 5.23 -21.22
CA THR A 276 28.10 5.33 -22.69
C THR A 276 26.69 5.49 -23.24
N GLU A 277 26.53 6.20 -24.37
CA GLU A 277 25.24 6.36 -25.04
C GLU A 277 24.56 5.00 -25.33
N ASP A 278 25.33 4.01 -25.79
CA ASP A 278 24.84 2.64 -26.00
C ASP A 278 24.29 1.97 -24.73
N LEU A 279 24.93 2.22 -23.59
CA LEU A 279 24.50 1.69 -22.30
C LEU A 279 23.24 2.40 -21.83
N GLU A 280 23.17 3.73 -21.98
CA GLU A 280 21.98 4.52 -21.64
C GLU A 280 20.76 4.10 -22.47
N ILE A 281 20.94 3.91 -23.78
CA ILE A 281 19.87 3.40 -24.66
C ILE A 281 19.41 2.01 -24.20
N SER A 282 20.33 1.12 -23.84
CA SER A 282 20.00 -0.23 -23.38
C SER A 282 19.26 -0.23 -22.04
N ILE A 283 19.64 0.66 -21.11
CA ILE A 283 18.94 0.86 -19.82
C ILE A 283 17.50 1.29 -20.08
N LEU A 284 17.30 2.29 -20.95
CA LEU A 284 15.97 2.82 -21.27
C LEU A 284 15.08 1.77 -21.94
N LYS A 285 15.59 1.04 -22.93
CA LYS A 285 14.83 -0.02 -23.62
C LYS A 285 14.45 -1.16 -22.70
N THR A 286 15.38 -1.61 -21.85
CA THR A 286 15.09 -2.66 -20.85
C THR A 286 13.98 -2.19 -19.91
N CYS A 287 14.07 -0.97 -19.36
CA CYS A 287 13.06 -0.44 -18.46
C CYS A 287 11.69 -0.25 -19.15
N GLN A 288 11.69 0.18 -20.41
CA GLN A 288 10.49 0.31 -21.22
C GLN A 288 9.82 -1.06 -21.44
N CYS A 289 10.58 -2.06 -21.85
CA CYS A 289 10.07 -3.42 -22.06
C CYS A 289 9.42 -3.98 -20.79
N MET A 290 10.05 -3.78 -19.63
CA MET A 290 9.47 -4.21 -18.35
C MET A 290 8.18 -3.45 -17.99
N ASN A 291 8.06 -2.16 -18.32
CA ASN A 291 6.81 -1.42 -18.14
C ASN A 291 5.69 -1.95 -19.05
N GLU A 292 6.03 -2.32 -20.29
CA GLU A 292 5.08 -2.90 -21.24
C GLU A 292 4.57 -4.27 -20.77
N LEU A 293 5.48 -5.14 -20.30
CA LEU A 293 5.13 -6.41 -19.68
C LEU A 293 4.22 -6.22 -18.46
N GLN A 294 4.59 -5.32 -17.56
CA GLN A 294 3.79 -4.99 -16.38
C GLN A 294 2.38 -4.52 -16.75
N ARG A 295 2.28 -3.64 -17.75
CA ARG A 295 1.00 -3.10 -18.23
C ARG A 295 0.12 -4.18 -18.84
N GLU A 296 0.69 -5.10 -19.61
CA GLU A 296 -0.08 -6.20 -20.22
C GLU A 296 -0.65 -7.14 -19.14
N LEU A 297 0.16 -7.51 -18.15
CA LEU A 297 -0.27 -8.33 -17.01
C LEU A 297 -1.37 -7.65 -16.19
N GLN A 298 -1.23 -6.34 -15.97
CA GLN A 298 -2.23 -5.52 -15.29
C GLN A 298 -3.58 -5.51 -16.01
N ILE A 299 -3.57 -5.27 -17.33
CA ILE A 299 -4.78 -5.28 -18.16
C ILE A 299 -5.44 -6.66 -18.12
N ALA A 300 -4.64 -7.72 -18.22
CA ALA A 300 -5.11 -9.10 -18.16
C ALA A 300 -5.84 -9.40 -16.84
N ALA A 301 -5.17 -9.19 -15.70
CA ALA A 301 -5.76 -9.47 -14.39
C ALA A 301 -7.02 -8.63 -14.12
N ILE A 302 -6.99 -7.33 -14.45
CA ILE A 302 -8.14 -6.45 -14.21
C ILE A 302 -9.33 -6.82 -15.09
N SER A 303 -9.10 -7.14 -16.37
CA SER A 303 -10.17 -7.55 -17.28
C SER A 303 -10.83 -8.85 -16.80
N VAL A 304 -10.01 -9.87 -16.50
CA VAL A 304 -10.50 -11.16 -16.00
C VAL A 304 -11.30 -10.95 -14.71
N ALA A 305 -10.79 -10.14 -13.78
CA ALA A 305 -11.47 -9.86 -12.54
C ALA A 305 -12.81 -9.13 -12.73
N ALA A 306 -12.83 -8.10 -13.59
CA ALA A 306 -14.04 -7.35 -13.89
C ALA A 306 -15.12 -8.25 -14.51
N ASP A 307 -14.74 -9.11 -15.45
CA ASP A 307 -15.65 -10.02 -16.13
C ASP A 307 -16.21 -11.09 -15.17
N LEU A 308 -15.35 -11.69 -14.32
CA LEU A 308 -15.79 -12.70 -13.34
C LEU A 308 -16.70 -12.09 -12.27
N ILE A 309 -16.35 -10.94 -11.70
CA ILE A 309 -17.18 -10.26 -10.69
C ILE A 309 -18.56 -9.92 -11.29
N LYS A 310 -18.58 -9.42 -12.53
CA LYS A 310 -19.83 -9.11 -13.24
C LYS A 310 -20.63 -10.38 -13.51
N PHE A 311 -19.99 -11.46 -13.96
CA PHE A 311 -20.63 -12.74 -14.24
C PHE A 311 -21.32 -13.32 -12.99
N HIS A 312 -20.70 -13.18 -11.82
CA HIS A 312 -21.22 -13.71 -10.55
C HIS A 312 -22.10 -12.72 -9.74
N SER A 313 -22.47 -11.57 -10.33
CA SER A 313 -23.17 -10.47 -9.64
C SER A 313 -24.64 -10.76 -9.29
N ASP A 314 -25.26 -11.74 -9.93
CA ASP A 314 -26.65 -12.11 -9.70
C ASP A 314 -26.82 -13.20 -8.62
N HIS A 315 -25.71 -13.75 -8.13
CA HIS A 315 -25.64 -14.73 -7.05
C HIS A 315 -26.52 -15.97 -7.28
N LEU A 316 -26.65 -16.42 -8.53
CA LEU A 316 -27.53 -17.53 -8.91
C LEU A 316 -27.23 -18.82 -8.13
N ILE A 317 -25.96 -19.18 -7.96
CA ILE A 317 -25.56 -20.40 -7.25
C ILE A 317 -26.01 -20.34 -5.78
N LEU A 318 -25.84 -19.20 -5.11
CA LEU A 318 -26.29 -19.02 -3.72
C LEU A 318 -27.81 -19.13 -3.59
N LYS A 319 -28.55 -18.50 -4.52
CA LYS A 319 -30.02 -18.60 -4.56
C LYS A 319 -30.49 -20.03 -4.78
N ALA A 320 -29.81 -20.78 -5.65
CA ALA A 320 -30.13 -22.17 -5.94
C ALA A 320 -29.84 -23.10 -4.73
N LEU A 321 -28.73 -22.89 -4.02
CA LEU A 321 -28.42 -23.58 -2.76
C LEU A 321 -29.50 -23.33 -1.71
N LYS A 322 -29.93 -22.07 -1.52
CA LYS A 322 -30.99 -21.71 -0.57
C LYS A 322 -32.32 -22.38 -0.91
N ALA A 323 -32.71 -22.38 -2.18
CA ALA A 323 -33.95 -23.01 -2.65
C ALA A 323 -33.90 -24.54 -2.45
N SER A 324 -32.86 -25.19 -2.97
CA SER A 324 -32.69 -26.65 -2.91
C SER A 324 -32.59 -27.16 -1.48
N GLY A 325 -31.92 -26.41 -0.60
CA GLY A 325 -31.82 -26.73 0.82
C GLY A 325 -33.19 -26.66 1.52
N ALA A 326 -33.98 -25.62 1.22
CA ALA A 326 -35.33 -25.48 1.76
C ALA A 326 -36.31 -26.56 1.27
N GLU A 327 -36.05 -27.14 0.09
CA GLU A 327 -36.80 -28.27 -0.45
C GLU A 327 -36.32 -29.63 0.09
N GLY A 328 -35.14 -29.69 0.73
CA GLY A 328 -34.53 -30.94 1.18
C GLY A 328 -33.96 -31.78 0.03
N ASN A 329 -33.64 -31.16 -1.12
CA ASN A 329 -33.16 -31.85 -2.30
C ASN A 329 -31.63 -32.09 -2.25
N ILE A 330 -31.24 -33.29 -1.84
CA ILE A 330 -29.83 -33.69 -1.66
C ILE A 330 -29.06 -33.69 -2.98
N GLU A 331 -29.67 -34.17 -4.06
CA GLU A 331 -29.01 -34.26 -5.37
C GLU A 331 -28.72 -32.87 -5.95
N ALA A 332 -29.70 -31.96 -5.89
CA ALA A 332 -29.51 -30.58 -6.32
C ALA A 332 -28.47 -29.85 -5.48
N ILE A 333 -28.41 -30.10 -4.17
CA ILE A 333 -27.40 -29.53 -3.29
C ILE A 333 -26.00 -30.00 -3.67
N ALA A 334 -25.81 -31.28 -4.00
CA ALA A 334 -24.51 -31.78 -4.45
C ALA A 334 -24.07 -31.09 -5.75
N GLU A 335 -24.98 -30.95 -6.73
CA GLU A 335 -24.69 -30.25 -7.99
C GLU A 335 -24.32 -28.77 -7.77
N HIS A 336 -25.11 -28.05 -6.97
CA HIS A 336 -24.87 -26.63 -6.69
C HIS A 336 -23.62 -26.41 -5.82
N SER A 337 -23.28 -27.35 -4.94
CA SER A 337 -22.05 -27.30 -4.12
C SER A 337 -20.80 -27.49 -4.99
N TYR A 338 -20.88 -28.36 -6.00
CA TYR A 338 -19.82 -28.50 -7.00
C TYR A 338 -19.64 -27.17 -7.77
N LYS A 339 -20.72 -26.56 -8.25
CA LYS A 339 -20.67 -25.26 -8.95
C LYS A 339 -20.14 -24.12 -8.08
N LEU A 340 -20.49 -24.09 -6.79
CA LEU A 340 -19.93 -23.11 -5.85
C LEU A 340 -18.43 -23.33 -5.63
N SER A 341 -17.98 -24.59 -5.60
CA SER A 341 -16.56 -24.92 -5.49
C SER A 341 -15.78 -24.49 -6.72
N GLU A 342 -16.34 -24.70 -7.93
CA GLU A 342 -15.75 -24.15 -9.16
C GLU A 342 -15.68 -22.62 -9.09
N GLN A 343 -16.78 -21.94 -8.75
CA GLN A 343 -16.81 -20.48 -8.57
C GLN A 343 -15.74 -20.00 -7.59
N LYS A 344 -15.59 -20.69 -6.44
CA LYS A 344 -14.56 -20.40 -5.44
C LYS A 344 -13.16 -20.47 -6.04
N ASP A 345 -12.85 -21.52 -6.79
CA ASP A 345 -11.52 -21.68 -7.39
C ASP A 345 -11.22 -20.57 -8.41
N GLN A 346 -12.19 -20.17 -9.24
CA GLN A 346 -12.00 -19.03 -10.17
C GLN A 346 -11.74 -17.72 -9.41
N LEU A 347 -12.46 -17.47 -8.32
CA LEU A 347 -12.30 -16.25 -7.53
C LEU A 347 -10.96 -16.22 -6.77
N ILE A 348 -10.49 -17.37 -6.27
CA ILE A 348 -9.17 -17.51 -5.65
C ILE A 348 -8.07 -17.23 -6.68
N GLU A 349 -8.14 -17.85 -7.86
CA GLU A 349 -7.16 -17.63 -8.93
C GLU A 349 -7.14 -16.16 -9.37
N MET A 350 -8.31 -15.53 -9.51
CA MET A 350 -8.41 -14.10 -9.78
C MET A 350 -7.74 -13.24 -8.70
N CYS A 351 -7.96 -13.52 -7.41
CA CYS A 351 -7.30 -12.79 -6.31
C CYS A 351 -5.78 -12.98 -6.35
N HIS A 352 -5.32 -14.19 -6.69
CA HIS A 352 -3.92 -14.52 -6.88
C HIS A 352 -3.28 -13.65 -7.98
N LEU A 353 -3.90 -13.60 -9.17
CA LEU A 353 -3.42 -12.77 -10.28
C LEU A 353 -3.40 -11.28 -9.94
N LEU A 354 -4.46 -10.76 -9.29
CA LEU A 354 -4.52 -9.37 -8.83
C LEU A 354 -3.39 -9.03 -7.84
N ARG A 355 -3.02 -9.97 -6.97
CA ARG A 355 -1.92 -9.80 -6.02
C ARG A 355 -0.61 -9.48 -6.72
N HIS A 356 -0.32 -10.14 -7.85
CA HIS A 356 0.90 -9.88 -8.63
C HIS A 356 1.00 -8.46 -9.19
N VAL A 357 -0.14 -7.78 -9.39
CA VAL A 357 -0.20 -6.52 -10.15
C VAL A 357 -0.75 -5.31 -9.37
N SER A 358 -1.12 -5.52 -8.11
CA SER A 358 -1.86 -4.55 -7.28
C SER A 358 -1.11 -3.23 -6.99
N GLY A 359 0.22 -3.23 -7.10
CA GLY A 359 1.03 -2.01 -7.12
C GLY A 359 1.44 -1.42 -5.77
N THR A 360 0.87 -1.89 -4.66
CA THR A 360 1.27 -1.45 -3.31
C THR A 360 1.09 -2.58 -2.31
N GLU A 361 1.98 -2.69 -1.32
CA GLU A 361 1.90 -3.74 -0.29
C GLU A 361 0.54 -3.80 0.43
N PRO A 362 -0.14 -2.67 0.76
CA PRO A 362 -1.49 -2.74 1.34
C PRO A 362 -2.51 -3.44 0.44
N LEU A 363 -2.48 -3.19 -0.88
CA LEU A 363 -3.40 -3.82 -1.82
C LEU A 363 -3.05 -5.30 -2.04
N GLU A 364 -1.76 -5.67 -2.00
CA GLU A 364 -1.34 -7.08 -2.02
C GLU A 364 -1.91 -7.84 -0.82
N ILE A 365 -1.87 -7.24 0.38
CA ILE A 365 -2.46 -7.81 1.59
C ILE A 365 -3.98 -7.95 1.45
N THR A 366 -4.66 -6.95 0.89
CA THR A 366 -6.12 -7.03 0.68
C THR A 366 -6.49 -8.12 -0.32
N CYS A 367 -5.70 -8.33 -1.39
CA CYS A 367 -5.89 -9.43 -2.33
C CYS A 367 -5.76 -10.79 -1.63
N LEU A 368 -4.69 -10.97 -0.84
CA LEU A 368 -4.47 -12.19 -0.06
C LEU A 368 -5.61 -12.44 0.95
N HIS A 369 -6.07 -11.40 1.64
CA HIS A 369 -7.19 -11.50 2.55
C HIS A 369 -8.49 -11.94 1.85
N ALA A 370 -8.73 -11.45 0.64
CA ALA A 370 -9.88 -11.86 -0.15
C ALA A 370 -9.79 -13.33 -0.61
N GLU A 371 -8.60 -13.73 -1.07
CA GLU A 371 -8.27 -15.12 -1.43
C GLU A 371 -8.58 -16.09 -0.29
N ASP A 372 -8.02 -15.83 0.90
CA ASP A 372 -8.25 -16.62 2.11
C ASP A 372 -9.74 -16.65 2.50
N THR A 373 -10.43 -15.52 2.31
CA THR A 373 -11.85 -15.42 2.63
C THR A 373 -12.71 -16.31 1.74
N PHE A 374 -12.48 -16.34 0.42
CA PHE A 374 -13.21 -17.25 -0.46
C PHE A 374 -12.87 -18.71 -0.16
N HIS A 375 -11.58 -19.00 0.07
CA HIS A 375 -11.11 -20.35 0.42
C HIS A 375 -11.86 -20.92 1.64
N VAL A 376 -12.07 -20.11 2.67
CA VAL A 376 -12.74 -20.55 3.90
C VAL A 376 -14.27 -20.48 3.81
N THR A 377 -14.83 -19.39 3.28
CA THR A 377 -16.29 -19.18 3.29
C THR A 377 -17.03 -20.14 2.35
N GLY A 378 -16.44 -20.53 1.21
CA GLY A 378 -17.08 -21.44 0.25
C GLY A 378 -17.52 -22.78 0.87
N PRO A 379 -16.60 -23.55 1.48
CA PRO A 379 -16.95 -24.79 2.20
C PRO A 379 -17.94 -24.59 3.34
N GLN A 380 -17.89 -23.45 4.04
CA GLN A 380 -18.84 -23.15 5.11
C GLN A 380 -20.28 -22.92 4.59
N ILE A 381 -20.44 -22.32 3.40
CA ILE A 381 -21.75 -22.20 2.74
C ILE A 381 -22.28 -23.58 2.37
N ILE A 382 -21.44 -24.45 1.80
CA ILE A 382 -21.82 -25.83 1.46
C ILE A 382 -22.32 -26.56 2.71
N SER A 383 -21.55 -26.48 3.80
CA SER A 383 -21.90 -27.10 5.08
C SER A 383 -23.20 -26.53 5.68
N ALA A 384 -23.44 -25.22 5.57
CA ALA A 384 -24.70 -24.60 5.98
C ALA A 384 -25.87 -25.07 5.11
N ALA A 385 -25.66 -25.23 3.81
CA ALA A 385 -26.68 -25.71 2.88
C ALA A 385 -27.04 -27.17 3.16
N GLU A 386 -26.06 -28.04 3.35
CA GLU A 386 -26.26 -29.43 3.78
C GLU A 386 -27.06 -29.52 5.09
N THR A 387 -26.74 -28.66 6.07
CA THR A 387 -27.49 -28.58 7.34
C THR A 387 -28.96 -28.24 7.09
N LEU A 388 -29.24 -27.30 6.19
CA LEU A 388 -30.62 -26.94 5.83
C LEU A 388 -31.31 -28.08 5.09
N THR A 389 -30.63 -28.78 4.18
CA THR A 389 -31.18 -29.93 3.45
C THR A 389 -31.61 -31.07 4.37
N LEU A 390 -30.84 -31.32 5.44
CA LEU A 390 -31.20 -32.31 6.47
C LEU A 390 -32.36 -31.83 7.37
N HIS A 391 -32.57 -30.52 7.46
CA HIS A 391 -33.57 -29.90 8.32
C HIS A 391 -34.37 -28.79 7.61
N PRO A 392 -35.11 -29.10 6.53
CA PRO A 392 -35.65 -28.10 5.59
C PRO A 392 -36.71 -27.17 6.21
N SER A 393 -37.39 -27.62 7.27
CA SER A 393 -38.37 -26.82 8.02
C SER A 393 -37.74 -25.91 9.09
N SER A 394 -36.43 -25.99 9.31
CA SER A 394 -35.75 -25.24 10.36
C SER A 394 -35.44 -23.81 9.93
N LYS A 395 -36.16 -22.85 10.50
CA LYS A 395 -35.89 -21.42 10.31
C LYS A 395 -34.47 -21.03 10.71
N ILE A 396 -33.93 -21.66 11.76
CA ILE A 396 -32.57 -21.39 12.25
C ILE A 396 -31.52 -21.85 11.22
N ALA A 397 -31.71 -23.04 10.62
CA ALA A 397 -30.79 -23.51 9.57
C ALA A 397 -30.86 -22.62 8.32
N LYS A 398 -32.04 -22.11 7.98
CA LYS A 398 -32.23 -21.17 6.88
C LYS A 398 -31.52 -19.84 7.14
N GLU A 399 -31.77 -19.23 8.30
CA GLU A 399 -31.07 -18.00 8.75
C GLU A 399 -29.55 -18.20 8.76
N ASN A 400 -29.07 -19.38 9.16
CA ASN A 400 -27.66 -19.70 9.13
C ASN A 400 -27.10 -19.65 7.70
N LEU A 401 -27.69 -20.38 6.76
CA LEU A 401 -27.27 -20.33 5.36
C LEU A 401 -27.33 -18.91 4.79
N ASP A 402 -28.37 -18.14 5.14
CA ASP A 402 -28.50 -16.75 4.70
C ASP A 402 -27.29 -15.89 5.11
N VAL A 403 -26.87 -15.95 6.38
CA VAL A 403 -25.71 -15.18 6.88
C VAL A 403 -24.40 -15.58 6.18
N PHE A 404 -24.17 -16.87 5.92
CA PHE A 404 -22.97 -17.31 5.20
C PHE A 404 -22.98 -16.85 3.73
N CYS A 405 -24.14 -16.87 3.07
CA CYS A 405 -24.29 -16.32 1.73
C CYS A 405 -24.06 -14.80 1.70
N GLU A 406 -24.63 -14.05 2.65
CA GLU A 406 -24.41 -12.59 2.76
C GLU A 406 -22.92 -12.25 2.93
N ALA A 407 -22.17 -13.06 3.69
CA ALA A 407 -20.72 -12.88 3.84
C ALA A 407 -19.97 -13.04 2.51
N TRP A 408 -20.40 -13.96 1.64
CA TRP A 408 -19.85 -14.14 0.30
C TRP A 408 -20.23 -13.00 -0.65
N GLU A 409 -21.49 -12.58 -0.64
CA GLU A 409 -21.97 -11.43 -1.42
C GLU A 409 -21.23 -10.15 -1.02
N SER A 410 -21.06 -9.92 0.28
CA SER A 410 -20.23 -8.83 0.82
C SER A 410 -18.79 -8.92 0.30
N GLN A 411 -18.19 -10.12 0.27
CA GLN A 411 -16.82 -10.28 -0.23
C GLN A 411 -16.71 -9.97 -1.73
N LEU A 412 -17.69 -10.33 -2.55
CA LEU A 412 -17.73 -9.96 -3.98
C LEU A 412 -17.85 -8.44 -4.17
N ASN A 413 -18.61 -7.77 -3.31
CA ASN A 413 -18.70 -6.31 -3.32
C ASN A 413 -17.36 -5.65 -2.91
N ASP A 414 -16.70 -6.18 -1.87
CA ASP A 414 -15.37 -5.73 -1.44
C ASP A 414 -14.34 -5.91 -2.57
N MET A 415 -14.43 -7.00 -3.35
CA MET A 415 -13.59 -7.21 -4.54
C MET A 415 -13.81 -6.16 -5.62
N SER A 416 -15.04 -5.70 -5.82
CA SER A 416 -15.34 -4.63 -6.78
C SER A 416 -14.67 -3.31 -6.39
N LEU A 417 -14.63 -3.03 -5.08
CA LEU A 417 -13.93 -1.85 -4.54
C LEU A 417 -12.42 -2.00 -4.68
N LEU A 418 -11.87 -3.17 -4.33
CA LEU A 418 -10.45 -3.48 -4.46
C LEU A 418 -9.98 -3.35 -5.91
N LEU A 419 -10.75 -3.88 -6.87
CA LEU A 419 -10.43 -3.81 -8.30
C LEU A 419 -10.35 -2.35 -8.79
N ARG A 420 -11.26 -1.50 -8.31
CA ARG A 420 -11.22 -0.06 -8.60
C ARG A 420 -9.99 0.60 -7.99
N GLU A 421 -9.66 0.29 -6.74
CA GLU A 421 -8.46 0.85 -6.09
C GLU A 421 -7.16 0.44 -6.80
N ILE A 422 -7.06 -0.82 -7.23
CA ILE A 422 -5.94 -1.31 -8.05
C ILE A 422 -5.89 -0.51 -9.36
N SER A 423 -7.03 -0.39 -10.05
CA SER A 423 -7.12 0.37 -11.31
C SER A 423 -6.70 1.85 -11.13
N ASP A 424 -7.13 2.50 -10.06
CA ASP A 424 -6.78 3.89 -9.75
C ASP A 424 -5.28 4.06 -9.46
N VAL A 425 -4.63 3.06 -8.83
CA VAL A 425 -3.18 3.04 -8.66
C VAL A 425 -2.47 2.98 -10.01
N LEU A 426 -2.99 2.19 -10.95
CA LEU A 426 -2.40 2.07 -12.29
C LEU A 426 -2.53 3.34 -13.11
N GLU A 427 -3.68 4.00 -13.03
CA GLU A 427 -3.96 5.24 -13.74
C GLU A 427 -3.30 6.46 -13.08
N GLY A 428 -2.66 6.30 -11.91
CA GLY A 428 -2.07 7.39 -11.14
C GLY A 428 -3.11 8.30 -10.48
N ARG A 429 -4.35 7.84 -10.31
CA ARG A 429 -5.51 8.57 -9.77
C ARG A 429 -5.70 8.42 -8.26
N ARG A 430 -4.82 7.69 -7.57
CA ARG A 430 -4.93 7.41 -6.13
C ARG A 430 -5.10 8.70 -5.31
N GLY A 431 -6.27 8.88 -4.69
CA GLY A 431 -6.63 10.05 -3.87
C GLY A 431 -7.79 10.89 -4.41
N GLU A 432 -8.26 10.63 -5.63
CA GLU A 432 -9.49 11.20 -6.18
C GLU A 432 -10.70 10.46 -5.59
N LYS A 433 -11.20 10.89 -4.42
CA LYS A 433 -12.48 10.39 -3.91
C LYS A 433 -13.59 10.86 -4.87
N ARG A 434 -14.00 10.02 -5.81
CA ARG A 434 -15.20 10.27 -6.62
C ARG A 434 -16.40 10.33 -5.68
N ALA A 435 -16.86 11.54 -5.37
CA ALA A 435 -18.14 11.75 -4.72
C ALA A 435 -19.22 11.09 -5.59
N TYR A 436 -19.94 10.12 -5.02
CA TYR A 436 -21.08 9.49 -5.65
C TYR A 436 -22.16 10.57 -5.89
N LEU A 437 -22.18 11.15 -7.09
CA LEU A 437 -23.27 12.01 -7.54
C LEU A 437 -24.39 11.12 -8.04
N SER A 438 -25.42 10.98 -7.22
CA SER A 438 -26.71 10.44 -7.67
C SER A 438 -27.25 11.33 -8.79
N LEU A 439 -27.59 10.72 -9.93
CA LEU A 439 -28.15 11.40 -11.10
C LEU A 439 -29.42 12.20 -10.76
N PRO A 440 -29.53 13.48 -11.16
CA PRO A 440 -30.82 14.15 -11.28
C PRO A 440 -31.52 13.71 -12.58
N LYS A 441 -32.83 13.48 -12.49
CA LYS A 441 -33.73 13.17 -13.62
C LYS A 441 -33.74 14.25 -14.70
N PRO A 442 -34.10 13.92 -15.96
CA PRO A 442 -33.87 14.77 -17.13
C PRO A 442 -34.92 15.88 -17.28
N GLY A 443 -34.46 17.10 -17.63
CA GLY A 443 -35.31 18.26 -17.90
C GLY A 443 -34.62 19.32 -18.76
N LYS A 444 -34.84 19.21 -20.09
CA LYS A 444 -34.97 20.24 -21.16
C LYS A 444 -33.89 21.34 -21.33
N HIS A 445 -33.38 21.37 -22.58
CA HIS A 445 -32.49 22.37 -23.17
C HIS A 445 -33.00 23.82 -23.12
N ASN A 446 -32.06 24.77 -23.02
CA ASN A 446 -32.00 25.93 -23.93
C ASN A 446 -30.58 26.50 -24.01
N ALA A 447 -30.14 26.75 -25.24
CA ALA A 447 -28.81 27.19 -25.63
C ALA A 447 -28.60 28.70 -25.43
N ASN A 448 -27.38 29.10 -25.07
CA ASN A 448 -26.79 30.36 -25.52
C ASN A 448 -25.26 30.31 -25.42
N LEU A 449 -24.60 30.34 -26.59
CA LEU A 449 -23.15 30.46 -26.75
C LEU A 449 -22.69 31.85 -26.27
N LYS A 450 -21.82 31.88 -25.25
CA LYS A 450 -21.04 33.07 -24.88
C LYS A 450 -19.56 32.70 -24.75
N ALA A 451 -18.73 33.64 -25.21
CA ALA A 451 -17.28 33.59 -25.38
C ALA A 451 -16.49 32.80 -24.33
N LEU A 452 -15.50 32.03 -24.81
CA LEU A 452 -14.51 31.32 -24.00
C LEU A 452 -13.81 32.31 -23.05
N LYS A 453 -14.13 32.23 -21.76
CA LYS A 453 -13.29 32.76 -20.68
C LYS A 453 -12.14 31.76 -20.43
N PRO A 454 -10.97 32.23 -19.96
CA PRO A 454 -9.91 31.32 -19.50
C PRO A 454 -10.51 30.31 -18.52
N ALA A 455 -10.27 29.03 -18.76
CA ALA A 455 -10.79 27.96 -17.92
C ALA A 455 -10.33 28.20 -16.48
N ARG A 456 -11.29 28.49 -15.58
CA ARG A 456 -11.03 28.41 -14.14
C ARG A 456 -10.86 26.92 -13.84
N LEU A 457 -9.68 26.58 -13.32
CA LEU A 457 -9.42 25.27 -12.72
C LEU A 457 -10.49 24.98 -11.67
N ASP A 458 -11.03 23.77 -11.66
CA ASP A 458 -12.06 23.37 -10.69
C ASP A 458 -11.49 23.46 -9.26
N ASN A 459 -12.35 23.62 -8.25
CA ASN A 459 -11.94 23.78 -6.86
C ASN A 459 -11.04 22.63 -6.37
N GLU A 460 -11.22 21.43 -6.93
CA GLU A 460 -10.41 20.25 -6.61
C GLU A 460 -9.00 20.33 -7.24
N GLU A 461 -8.89 20.78 -8.49
CA GLU A 461 -7.60 21.06 -9.15
C GLU A 461 -6.85 22.18 -8.41
N GLN A 462 -7.54 23.26 -8.02
CA GLN A 462 -6.95 24.34 -7.23
C GLN A 462 -6.43 23.85 -5.87
N THR A 463 -7.09 22.87 -5.25
CA THR A 463 -6.64 22.27 -3.98
C THR A 463 -5.41 21.38 -4.18
N LYS A 464 -5.34 20.64 -5.29
CA LYS A 464 -4.16 19.84 -5.68
C LYS A 464 -2.96 20.74 -6.00
N PHE A 465 -3.17 21.82 -6.75
CA PHE A 465 -2.16 22.86 -6.99
C PHE A 465 -1.73 23.51 -5.68
N GLY A 466 -2.66 23.81 -4.76
CA GLY A 466 -2.34 24.35 -3.44
C GLY A 466 -1.43 23.45 -2.61
N LYS A 467 -1.63 22.13 -2.65
CA LYS A 467 -0.76 21.16 -1.94
C LYS A 467 0.63 21.06 -2.55
N SER A 468 0.75 20.88 -3.87
CA SER A 468 2.05 20.84 -4.55
C SER A 468 2.80 22.17 -4.44
N GLY A 469 2.07 23.28 -4.46
CA GLY A 469 2.59 24.62 -4.23
C GLY A 469 3.11 24.83 -2.81
N LEU A 470 2.44 24.26 -1.81
CA LEU A 470 2.91 24.31 -0.43
C LEU A 470 4.21 23.53 -0.26
N GLU A 471 4.34 22.35 -0.88
CA GLU A 471 5.59 21.56 -0.86
C GLU A 471 6.72 22.27 -1.60
N LEU A 472 6.43 22.85 -2.77
CA LEU A 472 7.43 23.65 -3.50
C LEU A 472 7.84 24.89 -2.72
N HIS A 473 6.89 25.60 -2.09
CA HIS A 473 7.18 26.75 -1.25
C HIS A 473 8.07 26.37 -0.06
N LYS A 474 7.81 25.24 0.61
CA LYS A 474 8.69 24.71 1.68
C LYS A 474 10.11 24.46 1.17
N LEU A 475 10.27 23.90 -0.04
CA LEU A 475 11.57 23.68 -0.65
C LEU A 475 12.26 25.00 -0.99
N THR A 476 11.54 25.97 -1.57
CA THR A 476 12.05 27.32 -1.86
C THR A 476 12.51 28.03 -0.58
N THR A 477 11.69 28.06 0.48
CA THR A 477 12.07 28.67 1.76
C THR A 477 13.27 27.97 2.40
N ARG A 478 13.39 26.65 2.20
CA ARG A 478 14.57 25.91 2.65
C ARG A 478 15.82 26.33 1.88
N VAL A 479 15.71 26.54 0.56
CA VAL A 479 16.82 27.05 -0.27
C VAL A 479 17.23 28.43 0.20
N ASP A 480 16.28 29.34 0.38
CA ASP A 480 16.55 30.69 0.86
C ASP A 480 17.24 30.66 2.24
N SER A 481 16.76 29.82 3.16
CA SER A 481 17.36 29.68 4.50
C SER A 481 18.75 29.02 4.50
N GLU A 482 19.04 28.14 3.54
CA GLU A 482 20.35 27.52 3.41
C GLU A 482 21.34 28.51 2.82
N MET A 483 20.88 29.35 1.90
CA MET A 483 21.68 30.38 1.25
C MET A 483 22.05 31.52 2.20
N GLU A 484 21.19 31.89 3.15
CA GLU A 484 21.48 32.87 4.20
C GLU A 484 22.66 32.45 5.12
N LYS A 485 23.05 31.16 5.12
CA LYS A 485 24.17 30.66 5.92
C LYS A 485 25.53 30.82 5.24
N TRP A 486 25.57 31.19 3.96
CA TRP A 486 26.81 31.35 3.22
C TRP A 486 27.32 32.79 3.32
N GLU A 487 28.60 32.96 3.64
CA GLU A 487 29.21 34.28 3.88
C GLU A 487 29.49 35.08 2.60
N ASP A 488 29.62 34.41 1.44
CA ASP A 488 29.90 35.05 0.14
C ASP A 488 28.66 35.05 -0.77
N PRO A 489 27.94 36.18 -0.90
CA PRO A 489 26.75 36.29 -1.74
C PRO A 489 27.04 36.24 -3.25
N GLU A 490 28.30 36.39 -3.69
CA GLU A 490 28.69 36.31 -5.11
C GLU A 490 29.12 34.91 -5.54
N ASN A 491 29.04 33.91 -4.65
CA ASN A 491 29.34 32.53 -4.99
C ASN A 491 28.41 32.03 -6.12
N GLU A 492 29.00 31.57 -7.21
CA GLU A 492 28.27 31.14 -8.41
C GLU A 492 27.24 30.04 -8.11
N ILE A 493 27.56 29.11 -7.20
CA ILE A 493 26.66 28.01 -6.81
C ILE A 493 25.39 28.56 -6.15
N ILE A 494 25.54 29.58 -5.30
CA ILE A 494 24.43 30.24 -4.62
C ILE A 494 23.55 30.98 -5.63
N ARG A 495 24.17 31.69 -6.58
CA ARG A 495 23.45 32.39 -7.67
C ARG A 495 22.69 31.43 -8.58
N TYR A 496 23.28 30.28 -8.91
CA TYR A 496 22.60 29.22 -9.65
C TYR A 496 21.43 28.64 -8.86
N GLY A 497 21.61 28.40 -7.55
CA GLY A 497 20.56 27.95 -6.64
C GLY A 497 19.36 28.89 -6.58
N GLN A 498 19.63 30.19 -6.42
CA GLN A 498 18.64 31.28 -6.48
C GLN A 498 17.88 31.27 -7.81
N GLY A 499 18.61 31.15 -8.92
CA GLY A 499 18.03 31.12 -10.26
C GLY A 499 17.10 29.93 -10.47
N LEU A 500 17.53 28.73 -10.05
CA LEU A 500 16.76 27.49 -10.14
C LEU A 500 15.51 27.50 -9.24
N SER A 501 15.65 27.95 -7.98
CA SER A 501 14.54 28.08 -7.04
C SER A 501 13.48 29.07 -7.54
N SER A 502 13.93 30.23 -8.04
CA SER A 502 13.06 31.26 -8.62
C SER A 502 12.35 30.77 -9.89
N MET A 503 13.06 30.04 -10.75
CA MET A 503 12.50 29.47 -11.98
C MET A 503 11.44 28.41 -11.67
N ALA A 504 11.72 27.48 -10.76
CA ALA A 504 10.78 26.45 -10.33
C ALA A 504 9.50 27.06 -9.72
N TYR A 505 9.66 28.09 -8.87
CA TYR A 505 8.51 28.78 -8.27
C TYR A 505 7.70 29.57 -9.32
N SER A 506 8.37 30.19 -10.30
CA SER A 506 7.71 30.89 -11.41
C SER A 506 6.93 29.94 -12.32
N MET A 507 7.48 28.75 -12.60
CA MET A 507 6.79 27.68 -13.35
C MET A 507 5.55 27.19 -12.60
N TYR A 508 5.64 27.06 -11.28
CA TYR A 508 4.47 26.74 -10.45
C TYR A 508 3.39 27.85 -10.50
N LEU A 509 3.78 29.12 -10.32
CA LEU A 509 2.84 30.24 -10.40
C LEU A 509 2.12 30.30 -11.75
N PHE A 510 2.83 30.00 -12.84
CA PHE A 510 2.26 29.86 -14.18
C PHE A 510 1.20 28.75 -14.24
N THR A 511 1.50 27.55 -13.71
CA THR A 511 0.53 26.44 -13.68
C THR A 511 -0.69 26.71 -12.78
N SER A 512 -0.56 27.60 -11.78
CA SER A 512 -1.63 27.97 -10.84
C SER A 512 -2.53 29.13 -11.30
N THR A 513 -2.33 29.69 -12.51
CA THR A 513 -3.07 30.83 -13.09
C THR A 513 -3.04 32.15 -12.29
N LYS A 514 -2.06 32.37 -11.41
CA LYS A 514 -1.99 33.57 -10.55
C LYS A 514 -1.14 34.72 -11.08
N VAL A 515 -0.33 34.54 -12.14
CA VAL A 515 0.50 35.61 -12.72
C VAL A 515 0.56 35.50 -14.25
N GLN A 516 0.34 36.62 -14.96
CA GLN A 516 0.68 36.80 -16.37
C GLN A 516 2.17 37.11 -16.49
N ILE A 517 2.98 36.17 -16.99
CA ILE A 517 4.40 36.39 -17.22
C ILE A 517 4.58 37.15 -18.55
N ASN A 518 5.36 38.24 -18.53
CA ASN A 518 5.67 39.04 -19.71
C ASN A 518 6.39 38.21 -20.79
N ASN A 519 6.04 38.44 -22.06
CA ASN A 519 6.48 37.68 -23.24
C ASN A 519 8.01 37.48 -23.40
N ASN A 520 8.84 38.26 -22.71
CA ASN A 520 10.29 38.16 -22.78
C ASN A 520 10.86 36.92 -22.04
N LEU A 521 10.21 36.42 -20.98
CA LEU A 521 10.68 35.20 -20.28
C LEU A 521 10.29 33.91 -21.03
N LEU A 522 9.14 33.95 -21.71
CA LEU A 522 8.68 32.87 -22.58
C LEU A 522 9.64 32.69 -23.78
N TYR A 523 10.23 33.78 -24.27
CA TYR A 523 11.24 33.76 -25.32
C TYR A 523 12.53 33.04 -24.87
N ILE A 524 12.95 33.22 -23.62
CA ILE A 524 14.14 32.55 -23.05
C ILE A 524 13.86 31.04 -22.87
N LEU A 525 12.68 30.67 -22.40
CA LEU A 525 12.28 29.26 -22.23
C LEU A 525 12.09 28.50 -23.56
N ILE A 526 11.72 29.19 -24.65
CA ILE A 526 11.50 28.57 -25.97
C ILE A 526 12.77 28.59 -26.84
N PHE A 527 13.61 29.63 -26.76
CA PHE A 527 14.77 29.79 -27.66
C PHE A 527 16.15 29.62 -26.99
N GLY A 528 16.23 29.48 -25.66
CA GLY A 528 17.49 29.27 -24.93
C GLY A 528 17.96 27.81 -24.83
N CYS A 529 17.16 26.85 -25.30
CA CYS A 529 17.47 25.42 -25.27
C CYS A 529 17.64 24.94 -26.74
N PRO A 530 18.79 24.37 -27.16
CA PRO A 530 19.03 24.02 -28.58
C PRO A 530 18.15 22.87 -29.12
N PHE A 531 17.28 22.29 -28.30
CA PHE A 531 16.38 21.21 -28.68
C PHE A 531 14.97 21.68 -28.36
N ILE A 532 14.17 21.97 -29.39
CA ILE A 532 12.73 21.70 -29.53
C ILE A 532 12.18 22.68 -30.58
N HIS A 533 11.93 22.16 -31.78
CA HIS A 533 11.08 22.81 -32.79
C HIS A 533 9.62 22.34 -32.62
N PHE A 534 8.72 23.32 -32.54
CA PHE A 534 7.27 23.33 -32.83
C PHE A 534 6.36 22.17 -32.38
N GLY A 535 5.37 22.51 -31.54
CA GLY A 535 4.04 21.87 -31.58
C GLY A 535 3.34 21.70 -30.22
N ALA A 536 2.21 22.39 -30.06
CA ALA A 536 1.12 22.15 -29.08
C ALA A 536 1.25 22.75 -27.66
N PHE A 537 0.47 23.80 -27.44
CA PHE A 537 0.26 24.53 -26.18
C PHE A 537 -0.35 23.69 -25.04
N SER A 538 -0.92 22.52 -25.33
CA SER A 538 -1.50 21.62 -24.32
C SER A 538 -0.48 20.67 -23.67
N ILE A 539 0.67 20.45 -24.31
CA ILE A 539 1.77 19.62 -23.79
C ILE A 539 2.56 20.38 -22.71
N ILE A 540 2.54 21.72 -22.75
CA ILE A 540 3.29 22.61 -21.85
C ILE A 540 2.77 22.52 -20.40
N LEU A 541 1.48 22.24 -20.17
CA LEU A 541 0.95 22.14 -18.80
C LEU A 541 1.38 20.83 -18.11
N VAL A 542 1.39 19.72 -18.86
CA VAL A 542 1.77 18.39 -18.36
C VAL A 542 3.30 18.25 -18.26
N LEU A 543 4.05 18.77 -19.25
CA LEU A 543 5.51 18.87 -19.15
C LEU A 543 5.92 19.87 -18.06
N GLY A 544 5.20 20.96 -17.86
CA GLY A 544 5.46 21.92 -16.79
C GLY A 544 5.32 21.31 -15.39
N LEU A 545 4.33 20.43 -15.18
CA LEU A 545 4.17 19.67 -13.93
C LEU A 545 5.28 18.65 -13.71
N ASN A 546 5.66 17.88 -14.74
CA ASN A 546 6.77 16.94 -14.65
C ASN A 546 8.13 17.64 -14.49
N LEU A 547 8.33 18.80 -15.12
CA LEU A 547 9.49 19.66 -14.89
C LEU A 547 9.50 20.22 -13.47
N CYS A 548 8.37 20.67 -12.93
CA CYS A 548 8.28 21.16 -11.55
C CYS A 548 8.57 20.05 -10.52
N ILE A 549 8.10 18.82 -10.75
CA ILE A 549 8.38 17.66 -9.89
C ILE A 549 9.86 17.26 -9.98
N SER A 550 10.42 17.23 -11.19
CA SER A 550 11.85 16.94 -11.42
C SER A 550 12.74 18.03 -10.81
N MET A 551 12.39 19.31 -10.98
CA MET A 551 13.05 20.46 -10.35
C MET A 551 12.92 20.42 -8.82
N GLY A 552 11.77 20.01 -8.26
CA GLY A 552 11.61 19.86 -6.81
C GLY A 552 12.52 18.78 -6.21
N SER A 553 12.66 17.65 -6.91
CA SER A 553 13.61 16.58 -6.55
C SER A 553 15.06 17.06 -6.65
N PHE A 554 15.39 17.77 -7.73
CA PHE A 554 16.70 18.39 -7.94
C PHE A 554 17.03 19.43 -6.87
N ILE A 555 16.08 20.31 -6.52
CA ILE A 555 16.24 21.31 -5.45
C ILE A 555 16.47 20.63 -4.10
N SER A 556 15.78 19.51 -3.80
CA SER A 556 16.00 18.72 -2.58
C SER A 556 17.43 18.14 -2.50
N HIS A 557 17.95 17.62 -3.61
CA HIS A 557 19.33 17.14 -3.69
C HIS A 557 20.34 18.30 -3.61
N PHE A 558 20.08 19.39 -4.32
CA PHE A 558 20.92 20.58 -4.30
C PHE A 558 20.98 21.23 -2.90
N LEU A 559 19.88 21.21 -2.16
CA LEU A 559 19.83 21.62 -0.75
C LEU A 559 20.70 20.77 0.16
N THR A 560 20.71 19.45 -0.07
CA THR A 560 21.54 18.51 0.67
C THR A 560 23.02 18.74 0.37
N PHE A 561 23.34 19.08 -0.89
CA PHE A 561 24.67 19.48 -1.32
C PHE A 561 25.11 20.81 -0.69
N LEU A 562 24.28 21.86 -0.76
CA LEU A 562 24.56 23.18 -0.19
C LEU A 562 24.76 23.14 1.32
N SER A 563 23.93 22.38 2.05
CA SER A 563 24.04 22.22 3.50
C SER A 563 25.37 21.61 3.92
N LYS A 564 25.90 20.68 3.12
CA LYS A 564 27.20 20.06 3.39
C LYS A 564 28.38 20.93 3.02
N ALA A 565 28.30 21.58 1.86
CA ALA A 565 29.36 22.48 1.43
C ALA A 565 29.50 23.69 2.38
N GLY A 566 28.40 24.18 2.96
CA GLY A 566 28.42 25.25 3.98
C GLY A 566 28.98 24.82 5.34
N GLU A 567 28.95 23.51 5.66
CA GLU A 567 29.55 22.95 6.89
C GLU A 567 31.06 22.65 6.73
N GLY A 568 31.66 22.95 5.57
CA GLY A 568 33.07 22.68 5.28
C GLY A 568 33.37 21.21 4.99
N GLU A 569 32.35 20.36 4.86
CA GLU A 569 32.49 18.97 4.45
C GLU A 569 32.60 18.86 2.92
N ASP A 570 33.39 17.91 2.42
CA ASP A 570 33.40 17.57 1.00
C ASP A 570 32.04 16.92 0.64
N PRO A 571 31.14 17.61 -0.09
CA PRO A 571 29.79 17.12 -0.34
C PRO A 571 29.78 15.82 -1.12
N TYR A 572 30.84 15.56 -1.90
CA TYR A 572 30.99 14.35 -2.70
C TYR A 572 31.19 13.10 -1.82
N MET A 573 31.81 13.22 -0.65
CA MET A 573 32.04 12.09 0.26
C MET A 573 30.75 11.60 0.96
N TYR A 574 29.76 12.47 1.15
CA TYR A 574 28.47 12.07 1.73
C TYR A 574 27.57 11.32 0.75
N TYR A 575 27.60 11.69 -0.52
CA TYR A 575 26.88 10.94 -1.54
C TYR A 575 27.51 9.55 -1.77
N CYS A 576 28.83 9.40 -1.57
CA CYS A 576 29.52 8.11 -1.61
C CYS A 576 29.33 7.20 -0.39
N THR A 577 28.76 7.69 0.72
CA THR A 577 28.57 6.90 1.96
C THR A 577 27.12 6.56 2.28
N LYS A 578 26.16 7.15 1.55
CA LYS A 578 24.71 6.96 1.77
C LYS A 578 23.99 6.22 0.64
N TYR A 579 24.72 5.95 -0.45
CA TYR A 579 24.39 4.99 -1.52
C TYR A 579 25.52 3.97 -1.58
#